data_AF-A0A2P2M5C5-F1
#
_entry.id   AF-A0A2P2M5C5-F1
#
_cell.length_a   1.000
_cell.length_b   1.000
_cell.length_c   1.000
_cell.angle_alpha   90.00
_cell.angle_beta   90.00
_cell.angle_gamma   90.00
#
_symmetry.space_group_name_H-M   'P 1'
#
loop_
_entity.id
_entity.type
_entity.pdbx_description
1 polymer ?
#
loop_
_entity_poly.entity_id
_entity_poly.type
_entity_poly.pdbx_seq_one_letter_code
_entity_poly.pdbx_strand_id
1 'polypeptide(L)'
;MRYFKVQVLLFLHITFISLQVMSNLLYYCGMCGVVKELLLKRYFCKEARGGAQVPESDIVRACRRLLDERQGLNVWLFLEAINGRHDISEGLRKLNCRSLIFVGEYSPFHSDALHMTSKLDKRFSALVEVQACGSIVTEEQPHAMVMPMECFLMGYSMYRPPKLSVSPRSPLGPICISPELFSPESMGLKLKPIKTRISSEV
;
A
#
# COMPACT_ATOMS: atom_id res chain seq x y z
N MET A 1 4.75 -27.45 -18.79
CA MET A 1 5.81 -26.45 -18.49
C MET A 1 6.07 -25.39 -19.57
N ARG A 2 5.67 -25.56 -20.85
CA ARG A 2 5.85 -24.51 -21.88
C ARG A 2 4.80 -23.40 -21.84
N TYR A 3 3.54 -23.73 -21.51
CA TYR A 3 2.44 -22.76 -21.38
C TYR A 3 2.66 -21.74 -20.25
N PHE A 4 3.15 -22.19 -19.09
CA PHE A 4 3.42 -21.30 -17.94
C PHE A 4 4.51 -20.26 -18.25
N LYS A 5 5.54 -20.63 -19.04
CA LYS A 5 6.62 -19.72 -19.43
C LYS A 5 6.16 -18.64 -20.42
N VAL A 6 5.27 -18.99 -21.35
CA VAL A 6 4.72 -18.04 -22.33
C VAL A 6 3.77 -17.06 -21.65
N GLN A 7 2.95 -17.52 -20.72
CA GLN A 7 2.00 -16.68 -20.00
C GLN A 7 2.70 -15.68 -19.07
N VAL A 8 3.73 -16.13 -18.33
CA VAL A 8 4.57 -15.24 -17.48
C VAL A 8 5.31 -14.20 -18.32
N LEU A 9 5.86 -14.59 -19.49
CA LEU A 9 6.55 -13.65 -20.39
C LEU A 9 5.58 -12.63 -21.00
N LEU A 10 4.35 -13.03 -21.34
CA LEU A 10 3.31 -12.13 -21.84
C LEU A 10 2.86 -11.14 -20.76
N PHE A 11 2.68 -11.60 -19.52
CA PHE A 11 2.31 -10.74 -18.39
C PHE A 11 3.41 -9.72 -18.05
N LEU A 12 4.68 -10.13 -18.00
CA LEU A 12 5.83 -9.24 -17.82
C LEU A 12 5.99 -8.23 -18.97
N HIS A 13 5.79 -8.67 -20.22
CA HIS A 13 5.77 -7.76 -21.37
C HIS A 13 4.62 -6.76 -21.26
N ILE A 14 3.40 -7.19 -20.89
CA ILE A 14 2.23 -6.31 -20.80
C ILE A 14 2.39 -5.29 -19.67
N THR A 15 2.90 -5.68 -18.49
CA THR A 15 3.13 -4.72 -17.39
C THR A 15 4.28 -3.77 -17.67
N PHE A 16 5.35 -4.22 -18.33
CA PHE A 16 6.45 -3.35 -18.78
C PHE A 16 5.99 -2.37 -19.88
N ILE A 17 5.28 -2.86 -20.90
CA ILE A 17 4.69 -2.05 -21.97
C ILE A 17 3.73 -1.01 -21.37
N SER A 18 2.93 -1.37 -20.36
CA SER A 18 1.98 -0.43 -19.73
C SER A 18 2.67 0.77 -19.08
N LEU A 19 3.85 0.58 -18.47
CA LEU A 19 4.57 1.65 -17.78
C LEU A 19 5.26 2.59 -18.78
N GLN A 20 5.84 2.05 -19.85
CA GLN A 20 6.45 2.85 -20.90
C GLN A 20 5.40 3.66 -21.69
N VAL A 21 4.25 3.04 -22.00
CA VAL A 21 3.11 3.75 -22.61
C VAL A 21 2.58 4.84 -21.69
N MET A 22 2.48 4.57 -20.38
CA MET A 22 2.02 5.56 -19.40
C MET A 22 3.01 6.73 -19.25
N SER A 23 4.33 6.47 -19.24
CA SER A 23 5.37 7.52 -19.20
C SER A 23 5.29 8.41 -20.45
N ASN A 24 5.21 7.81 -21.64
CA ASN A 24 5.06 8.55 -22.90
C ASN A 24 3.76 9.37 -22.92
N LEU A 25 2.63 8.80 -22.50
CA LEU A 25 1.36 9.50 -22.46
C LEU A 25 1.39 10.68 -21.49
N LEU A 26 2.03 10.51 -20.32
CA LEU A 26 2.19 11.58 -19.34
C LEU A 26 3.14 12.68 -19.86
N TYR A 27 4.17 12.33 -20.64
CA TYR A 27 5.07 13.28 -21.29
C TYR A 27 4.35 14.13 -22.34
N TYR A 28 3.57 13.50 -23.23
CA TYR A 28 2.90 14.20 -24.33
C TYR A 28 1.58 14.89 -23.92
N CYS A 29 0.79 14.28 -23.05
CA CYS A 29 -0.56 14.74 -22.71
C CYS A 29 -0.68 15.31 -21.29
N GLY A 30 0.40 15.29 -20.49
CA GLY A 30 0.35 15.71 -19.10
C GLY A 30 -0.58 14.83 -18.24
N MET A 31 -0.94 15.34 -17.07
CA MET A 31 -1.78 14.63 -16.09
C MET A 31 -3.27 14.63 -16.50
N CYS A 32 -3.58 13.94 -17.60
CA CYS A 32 -4.94 13.85 -18.16
C CYS A 32 -5.75 12.70 -17.56
N GLY A 33 -7.06 12.65 -17.84
CA GLY A 33 -7.96 11.62 -17.31
C GLY A 33 -7.52 10.19 -17.65
N VAL A 34 -7.00 9.96 -18.86
CA VAL A 34 -6.51 8.63 -19.29
C VAL A 34 -5.30 8.19 -18.47
N VAL A 35 -4.35 9.10 -18.21
CA VAL A 35 -3.17 8.77 -17.38
C VAL A 35 -3.60 8.45 -15.95
N LYS A 36 -4.55 9.19 -15.38
CA LYS A 36 -5.11 8.91 -14.05
C LYS A 36 -5.73 7.52 -14.01
N GLU A 37 -6.53 7.14 -15.00
CA GLU A 37 -7.09 5.79 -15.10
C GLU A 37 -6.03 4.69 -15.18
N LEU A 38 -4.95 4.91 -15.93
CA LEU A 38 -3.85 3.96 -16.04
C LEU A 38 -3.08 3.82 -14.72
N LEU A 39 -2.82 4.93 -14.04
CA LEU A 39 -2.20 4.93 -12.71
C LEU A 39 -3.08 4.19 -11.69
N LEU A 40 -4.39 4.49 -11.66
CA LEU A 40 -5.31 3.81 -10.76
C LEU A 40 -5.39 2.31 -11.07
N LYS A 41 -5.44 1.90 -12.35
CA LYS A 41 -5.39 0.49 -12.76
C LYS A 41 -4.11 -0.23 -12.33
N ARG A 42 -2.99 0.49 -12.29
CA ARG A 42 -1.70 -0.06 -11.88
C ARG A 42 -1.65 -0.35 -10.38
N TYR A 43 -2.32 0.46 -9.56
CA TYR A 43 -2.20 0.38 -8.12
C TYR A 43 -3.38 -0.31 -7.42
N PHE A 44 -4.59 -0.19 -7.95
CA PHE A 44 -5.81 -0.67 -7.31
C PHE A 44 -6.44 -1.86 -8.03
N CYS A 45 -6.99 -2.80 -7.24
CA CYS A 45 -7.78 -3.91 -7.79
C CYS A 45 -9.03 -3.40 -8.52
N LYS A 46 -9.67 -4.30 -9.28
CA LYS A 46 -10.87 -3.95 -10.05
C LYS A 46 -12.04 -3.61 -9.12
N GLU A 47 -12.12 -4.31 -8.00
CA GLU A 47 -13.16 -4.19 -6.99
C GLU A 47 -13.12 -2.80 -6.33
N ALA A 48 -11.92 -2.33 -5.97
CA ALA A 48 -11.72 -1.00 -5.40
C ALA A 48 -12.03 0.13 -6.40
N ARG A 49 -11.70 -0.05 -7.68
CA ARG A 49 -11.98 0.94 -8.74
C ARG A 49 -13.46 1.00 -9.15
N GLY A 50 -14.25 0.00 -8.78
CA GLY A 50 -15.63 -0.10 -9.19
C GLY A 50 -15.81 -0.40 -10.68
N GLY A 51 -17.05 -0.30 -11.14
CA GLY A 51 -17.44 -0.55 -12.53
C GLY A 51 -18.83 0.01 -12.81
N ALA A 52 -19.47 -0.44 -13.89
CA ALA A 52 -20.80 0.06 -14.26
C ALA A 52 -21.89 -0.17 -13.19
N GLN A 53 -21.73 -1.20 -12.36
CA GLN A 53 -22.70 -1.61 -11.34
C GLN A 53 -22.21 -1.42 -9.90
N VAL A 54 -20.90 -1.18 -9.71
CA VAL A 54 -20.27 -1.09 -8.39
C VAL A 54 -19.64 0.28 -8.25
N PRO A 55 -20.01 1.08 -7.23
CA PRO A 55 -19.43 2.41 -7.06
C PRO A 55 -17.92 2.32 -6.79
N GLU A 56 -17.18 3.32 -7.27
CA GLU A 56 -15.77 3.49 -6.95
C GLU A 56 -15.60 3.70 -5.44
N SER A 57 -14.65 2.97 -4.84
CA SER A 57 -14.33 3.11 -3.41
C SER A 57 -13.84 4.53 -3.06
N ASP A 58 -14.06 4.93 -1.81
CA ASP A 58 -13.65 6.25 -1.34
C ASP A 58 -12.13 6.45 -1.40
N ILE A 59 -11.35 5.38 -1.23
CA ILE A 59 -9.88 5.40 -1.33
C ILE A 59 -9.43 5.73 -2.75
N VAL A 60 -10.02 5.09 -3.77
CA VAL A 60 -9.69 5.37 -5.17
C VAL A 60 -10.11 6.80 -5.53
N ARG A 61 -11.27 7.25 -5.06
CA ARG A 61 -11.75 8.62 -5.26
C ARG A 61 -10.81 9.65 -4.61
N ALA A 62 -10.31 9.37 -3.41
CA ALA A 62 -9.33 10.20 -2.73
C ALA A 62 -8.00 10.22 -3.48
N CYS A 63 -7.52 9.06 -3.94
CA CYS A 63 -6.31 8.96 -4.75
C CYS A 63 -6.42 9.74 -6.07
N ARG A 64 -7.59 9.70 -6.72
CA ARG A 64 -7.86 10.49 -7.92
C ARG A 64 -7.73 12.00 -7.68
N ARG A 65 -8.31 12.50 -6.58
CA ARG A 65 -8.15 13.91 -6.16
C ARG A 65 -6.69 14.26 -5.89
N LEU A 66 -5.95 13.36 -5.23
CA LEU A 66 -4.52 13.57 -5.00
C LEU A 66 -3.74 13.66 -6.33
N LEU A 67 -4.08 12.86 -7.34
CA LEU A 67 -3.46 12.93 -8.66
C LEU A 67 -3.79 14.24 -9.39
N ASP A 68 -4.93 14.89 -9.11
CA ASP A 68 -5.27 16.21 -9.65
C ASP A 68 -4.33 17.31 -9.12
N GLU A 69 -3.88 17.17 -7.88
CA GLU A 69 -2.98 18.14 -7.21
C GLU A 69 -1.51 17.96 -7.61
N ARG A 70 -1.13 16.80 -8.17
CA ARG A 70 0.28 16.51 -8.50
C ARG A 70 0.70 17.18 -9.80
N GLN A 71 1.92 17.72 -9.78
CA GLN A 71 2.57 18.23 -10.99
C GLN A 71 2.94 17.07 -11.92
N GLY A 72 2.39 17.07 -13.13
CA GLY A 72 2.57 15.97 -14.11
C GLY A 72 4.03 15.68 -14.42
N LEU A 73 4.88 16.71 -14.51
CA LEU A 73 6.32 16.56 -14.73
C LEU A 73 7.00 15.77 -13.62
N ASN A 74 6.64 16.00 -12.36
CA ASN A 74 7.23 15.29 -11.22
C ASN A 74 6.80 13.82 -11.21
N VAL A 75 5.54 13.55 -11.57
CA VAL A 75 5.05 12.18 -11.72
C VAL A 75 5.76 11.48 -12.88
N TRP A 76 6.00 12.18 -13.99
CA TRP A 76 6.76 11.64 -15.13
C TRP A 76 8.19 11.30 -14.75
N LEU A 77 8.93 12.22 -14.14
CA LEU A 77 10.29 11.99 -13.66
C LEU A 77 10.37 10.80 -12.70
N PHE A 78 9.36 10.66 -11.83
CA PHE A 78 9.27 9.53 -10.92
C PHE A 78 9.06 8.20 -11.66
N LEU A 79 8.14 8.15 -12.64
CA LEU A 79 7.92 6.95 -13.45
C LEU A 79 9.15 6.60 -14.29
N GLU A 80 9.85 7.60 -14.81
CA GLU A 80 11.06 7.40 -15.61
C GLU A 80 12.21 6.85 -14.76
N ALA A 81 12.36 7.32 -13.52
CA ALA A 81 13.30 6.75 -12.57
C ALA A 81 12.99 5.29 -12.24
N ILE A 82 11.71 4.91 -12.15
CA ILE A 82 11.29 3.51 -11.96
C ILE A 82 11.61 2.68 -13.21
N ASN A 83 11.41 3.23 -14.42
CA ASN A 83 11.73 2.56 -15.68
C ASN A 83 13.24 2.29 -15.81
N GLY A 84 14.08 3.24 -15.38
CA GLY A 84 15.54 3.12 -15.42
C GLY A 84 16.16 2.27 -14.30
N ARG A 85 15.35 1.52 -13.53
CA ARG A 85 15.86 0.72 -12.41
C ARG A 85 16.76 -0.42 -12.89
N HIS A 86 17.87 -0.62 -12.18
CA HIS A 86 18.79 -1.73 -12.41
C HIS A 86 18.29 -3.00 -11.72
N ASP A 87 18.70 -4.16 -12.20
CA ASP A 87 18.37 -5.43 -11.54
C ASP A 87 19.08 -5.53 -10.18
N ILE A 88 18.27 -5.70 -9.13
CA ILE A 88 18.73 -5.82 -7.74
C ILE A 88 18.83 -7.28 -7.26
N SER A 89 18.59 -8.26 -8.14
CA SER A 89 18.55 -9.69 -7.78
C SER A 89 19.79 -10.18 -7.02
N GLU A 90 20.99 -9.74 -7.43
CA GLU A 90 22.23 -10.09 -6.73
C GLU A 90 22.38 -9.39 -5.37
N GLY A 91 21.83 -8.18 -5.23
CA GLY A 91 21.77 -7.45 -3.96
C GLY A 91 20.83 -8.13 -2.97
N LEU A 92 19.67 -8.61 -3.45
CA LEU A 92 18.69 -9.33 -2.62
C LEU A 92 19.26 -10.61 -2.02
N ARG A 93 20.12 -11.33 -2.74
CA ARG A 93 20.80 -12.53 -2.21
C ARG A 93 21.75 -12.23 -1.06
N LYS A 94 22.26 -11.00 -0.98
CA LYS A 94 23.18 -10.53 0.06
C LYS A 94 22.45 -9.86 1.23
N LEU A 95 21.12 -9.74 1.15
CA LEU A 95 20.31 -9.06 2.16
C LEU A 95 20.19 -9.94 3.41
N ASN A 96 20.79 -9.49 4.51
CA ASN A 96 20.83 -10.22 5.78
C ASN A 96 19.76 -9.77 6.79
N CYS A 97 18.98 -8.73 6.49
CA CYS A 97 17.90 -8.29 7.38
C CYS A 97 16.66 -9.18 7.19
N ARG A 98 15.87 -9.36 8.27
CA ARG A 98 14.57 -10.00 8.10
C ARG A 98 13.69 -9.08 7.26
N SER A 99 12.94 -9.67 6.34
CA SER A 99 12.14 -8.97 5.35
C SER A 99 10.73 -9.53 5.34
N LEU A 100 9.73 -8.67 5.51
CA LEU A 100 8.32 -9.01 5.36
C LEU A 100 7.80 -8.36 4.09
N ILE A 101 7.29 -9.16 3.17
CA ILE A 101 6.79 -8.71 1.88
C ILE A 101 5.29 -8.94 1.83
N PHE A 102 4.54 -7.89 1.50
CA PHE A 102 3.11 -7.97 1.21
C PHE A 102 2.89 -7.85 -0.29
N VAL A 103 2.02 -8.69 -0.83
CA VAL A 103 1.61 -8.61 -2.24
C VAL A 103 0.12 -8.88 -2.35
N GLY A 104 -0.61 -8.01 -3.04
CA GLY A 104 -2.01 -8.28 -3.36
C GLY A 104 -2.14 -9.31 -4.47
N GLU A 105 -3.15 -10.16 -4.37
CA GLU A 105 -3.51 -11.19 -5.35
C GLU A 105 -3.73 -10.61 -6.76
N TYR A 106 -4.37 -9.45 -6.85
CA TYR A 106 -4.70 -8.77 -8.11
C TYR A 106 -3.67 -7.70 -8.51
N SER A 107 -2.53 -7.65 -7.83
CA SER A 107 -1.46 -6.72 -8.15
C SER A 107 -0.79 -7.12 -9.47
N PRO A 108 -0.55 -6.19 -10.42
CA PRO A 108 0.26 -6.46 -11.60
C PRO A 108 1.71 -6.88 -11.27
N PHE A 109 2.16 -6.65 -10.03
CA PHE A 109 3.50 -7.04 -9.57
C PHE A 109 3.52 -8.40 -8.86
N HIS A 110 2.42 -9.16 -8.87
CA HIS A 110 2.35 -10.42 -8.14
C HIS A 110 3.46 -11.41 -8.55
N SER A 111 3.64 -11.64 -9.85
CA SER A 111 4.72 -12.50 -10.37
C SER A 111 6.12 -11.97 -10.02
N ASP A 112 6.30 -10.65 -10.05
CA ASP A 112 7.58 -10.00 -9.75
C ASP A 112 7.91 -10.12 -8.25
N ALA A 113 6.91 -10.04 -7.38
CA ALA A 113 7.08 -10.24 -5.94
C ALA A 113 7.45 -11.69 -5.61
N LEU A 114 6.84 -12.68 -6.29
CA LEU A 114 7.24 -14.08 -6.17
C LEU A 114 8.67 -14.30 -6.65
N HIS A 115 9.04 -13.70 -7.79
CA HIS A 115 10.40 -13.77 -8.30
C HIS A 115 11.41 -13.12 -7.34
N MET A 116 11.09 -11.94 -6.81
CA MET A 116 11.92 -11.24 -5.82
C MET A 116 12.12 -12.08 -4.55
N THR A 117 11.04 -12.65 -4.03
CA THR A 117 11.06 -13.53 -2.86
C THR A 117 11.93 -14.77 -3.11
N SER A 118 11.96 -15.31 -4.33
CA SER A 118 12.84 -16.43 -4.68
C SER A 118 14.34 -16.11 -4.62
N LYS A 119 14.71 -14.83 -4.65
CA LYS A 119 16.11 -14.38 -4.51
C LYS A 119 16.53 -14.10 -3.08
N LEU A 120 15.57 -13.94 -2.17
CA LEU A 120 15.82 -13.70 -0.75
C LEU A 120 16.10 -15.02 -0.01
N ASP A 121 16.88 -14.93 1.08
CA ASP A 121 17.05 -16.07 1.98
C ASP A 121 15.72 -16.35 2.71
N LYS A 122 15.18 -17.56 2.52
CA LYS A 122 13.91 -18.01 3.11
C LYS A 122 13.94 -18.03 4.65
N ARG A 123 15.12 -18.04 5.27
CA ARG A 123 15.25 -17.98 6.74
C ARG A 123 14.95 -16.60 7.30
N PHE A 124 15.17 -15.56 6.49
CA PHE A 124 15.00 -14.17 6.89
C PHE A 124 13.83 -13.50 6.19
N SER A 125 13.22 -14.12 5.18
CA SER A 125 12.11 -13.53 4.42
C SER A 125 10.78 -14.24 4.68
N ALA A 126 9.71 -13.46 4.71
CA ALA A 126 8.33 -13.94 4.74
C ALA A 126 7.53 -13.18 3.68
N LEU A 127 6.67 -13.90 2.95
CA LEU A 127 5.76 -13.36 1.96
C LEU A 127 4.32 -13.57 2.43
N VAL A 128 3.52 -12.51 2.33
CA VAL A 128 2.10 -12.51 2.65
C VAL A 128 1.33 -12.11 1.39
N GLU A 129 0.54 -13.05 0.88
CA GLU A 129 -0.38 -12.83 -0.23
C GLU A 129 -1.73 -12.38 0.31
N VAL A 130 -2.13 -11.16 -0.02
CA VAL A 130 -3.36 -10.53 0.44
C VAL A 130 -4.44 -10.74 -0.61
N GLN A 131 -5.48 -11.48 -0.23
CA GLN A 131 -6.58 -11.86 -1.10
C GLN A 131 -7.42 -10.64 -1.48
N ALA A 132 -8.01 -10.63 -2.68
CA ALA A 132 -8.90 -9.56 -3.13
C ALA A 132 -8.31 -8.13 -2.98
N CYS A 133 -7.01 -7.97 -3.24
CA CYS A 133 -6.27 -6.73 -3.04
C CYS A 133 -5.39 -6.40 -4.25
N GLY A 134 -5.30 -5.11 -4.59
CA GLY A 134 -4.37 -4.57 -5.58
C GLY A 134 -2.96 -4.40 -5.04
N SER A 135 -2.17 -3.49 -5.63
CA SER A 135 -0.79 -3.26 -5.22
C SER A 135 -0.67 -2.50 -3.90
N ILE A 136 -1.63 -1.65 -3.56
CA ILE A 136 -1.57 -0.82 -2.34
C ILE A 136 -2.32 -1.49 -1.20
N VAL A 137 -1.71 -2.54 -0.64
CA VAL A 137 -2.24 -3.30 0.50
C VAL A 137 -2.52 -2.40 1.72
N THR A 138 -1.69 -1.39 1.94
CA THR A 138 -1.83 -0.46 3.08
C THR A 138 -3.14 0.31 3.06
N GLU A 139 -3.66 0.63 1.88
CA GLU A 139 -4.88 1.41 1.72
C GLU A 139 -6.09 0.49 1.51
N GLU A 140 -5.95 -0.55 0.68
CA GLU A 140 -7.06 -1.46 0.37
C GLU A 140 -7.40 -2.41 1.53
N GLN A 141 -6.39 -3.00 2.19
CA GLN A 141 -6.58 -4.00 3.24
C GLN A 141 -5.57 -3.83 4.39
N PRO A 142 -5.60 -2.70 5.13
CA PRO A 142 -4.69 -2.47 6.25
C PRO A 142 -4.82 -3.53 7.35
N HIS A 143 -6.02 -4.06 7.56
CA HIS A 143 -6.30 -5.10 8.56
C HIS A 143 -5.53 -6.40 8.30
N ALA A 144 -5.29 -6.75 7.03
CA ALA A 144 -4.53 -7.95 6.65
C ALA A 144 -3.04 -7.85 7.03
N MET A 145 -2.54 -6.63 7.27
CA MET A 145 -1.15 -6.39 7.62
C MET A 145 -0.86 -6.53 9.12
N VAL A 146 -1.86 -6.37 9.98
CA VAL A 146 -1.69 -6.25 11.43
C VAL A 146 -1.06 -7.52 12.03
N MET A 147 -1.67 -8.68 11.79
CA MET A 147 -1.18 -9.95 12.35
C MET A 147 0.22 -10.32 11.82
N PRO A 148 0.51 -10.25 10.50
CA PRO A 148 1.86 -10.53 10.02
C PRO A 148 2.92 -9.53 10.53
N MET A 149 2.57 -8.24 10.68
CA MET A 149 3.47 -7.24 11.27
C MET A 149 3.78 -7.55 12.74
N GLU A 150 2.77 -7.90 13.54
CA GLU A 150 2.95 -8.29 14.93
C GLU A 150 3.88 -9.51 15.05
N CYS A 151 3.62 -10.56 14.28
CA CYS A 151 4.46 -11.75 14.21
C CYS A 151 5.90 -11.43 13.80
N PHE A 152 6.07 -10.54 12.82
CA PHE A 152 7.38 -10.12 12.36
C PHE A 152 8.16 -9.34 13.44
N LEU A 153 7.50 -8.41 14.14
CA LEU A 153 8.10 -7.62 15.21
C LEU A 153 8.40 -8.45 16.47
N MET A 154 7.61 -9.48 16.76
CA MET A 154 7.93 -10.49 17.78
C MET A 154 9.26 -11.18 17.45
N GLY A 155 9.52 -11.50 16.18
CA GLY A 155 10.80 -12.07 15.74
C GLY A 155 12.03 -11.17 15.96
N TYR A 156 11.82 -9.87 16.18
CA TYR A 156 12.86 -8.89 16.52
C TYR A 156 12.96 -8.58 18.01
N SER A 157 12.15 -9.21 18.87
CA SER A 157 12.03 -8.85 20.29
C SER A 157 11.65 -7.38 20.52
N MET A 158 11.10 -6.70 19.51
CA MET A 158 10.62 -5.32 19.59
C MET A 158 9.17 -5.26 20.05
N TYR A 159 8.42 -6.35 19.87
CA TYR A 159 7.08 -6.48 20.40
C TYR A 159 7.13 -6.76 21.90
N ARG A 160 6.74 -5.77 22.69
CA ARG A 160 6.34 -5.97 24.09
C ARG A 160 4.84 -6.24 24.08
N PRO A 161 4.38 -7.44 24.47
CA PRO A 161 2.96 -7.66 24.68
C PRO A 161 2.42 -6.53 25.55
N PRO A 162 1.25 -5.95 25.24
CA PRO A 162 0.59 -5.09 26.20
C PRO A 162 0.59 -5.84 27.52
N LYS A 163 1.17 -5.24 28.58
CA LYS A 163 0.98 -5.77 29.92
C LYS A 163 -0.51 -5.60 30.19
N LEU A 164 -1.30 -6.59 29.83
CA LEU A 164 -2.62 -6.77 30.38
C LEU A 164 -2.37 -6.84 31.88
N SER A 165 -2.67 -5.76 32.59
CA SER A 165 -2.85 -5.84 34.03
C SER A 165 -4.05 -6.77 34.18
N VAL A 166 -3.79 -8.06 34.31
CA VAL A 166 -4.79 -9.03 34.76
C VAL A 166 -5.01 -8.71 36.23
N SER A 167 -5.70 -7.60 36.49
CA SER A 167 -6.55 -7.52 37.66
C SER A 167 -7.58 -8.64 37.47
N PRO A 168 -7.80 -9.51 38.47
CA PRO A 168 -8.54 -10.77 38.31
C PRO A 168 -10.05 -10.59 38.10
N ARG A 169 -10.51 -9.43 37.61
CA ARG A 169 -11.92 -9.15 37.32
C ARG A 169 -12.08 -8.82 35.84
N SER A 170 -12.73 -9.74 35.14
CA SER A 170 -13.36 -9.66 33.80
C SER A 170 -12.58 -10.24 32.60
N PRO A 171 -13.08 -11.34 31.98
CA PRO A 171 -12.49 -11.96 30.79
C PRO A 171 -13.07 -11.44 29.44
N LEU A 172 -13.81 -10.33 29.45
CA LEU A 172 -14.47 -9.78 28.25
C LEU A 172 -14.35 -8.25 28.22
N GLY A 173 -13.27 -7.74 27.64
CA GLY A 173 -13.15 -6.32 27.32
C GLY A 173 -12.46 -6.18 25.96
N PRO A 174 -13.01 -5.42 24.99
CA PRO A 174 -12.33 -5.20 23.73
C PRO A 174 -11.03 -4.42 23.97
N ILE A 175 -10.01 -4.65 23.14
CA ILE A 175 -8.77 -3.86 23.06
C ILE A 175 -9.11 -2.51 22.41
N CYS A 176 -10.02 -1.77 23.02
CA CYS A 176 -10.43 -0.45 22.57
C CYS A 176 -10.01 0.50 23.67
N ILE A 177 -8.91 1.22 23.44
CA ILE A 177 -8.60 2.40 24.25
C ILE A 177 -9.82 3.32 24.09
N SER A 178 -10.50 3.63 25.19
CA SER A 178 -11.74 4.40 25.11
C SER A 178 -11.44 5.77 24.48
N PRO A 179 -12.27 6.28 23.55
CA PRO A 179 -12.02 7.56 22.90
C PRO A 179 -11.83 8.71 23.88
N GLU A 180 -12.44 8.61 25.08
CA GLU A 180 -12.30 9.60 26.14
C GLU A 180 -10.89 9.69 26.71
N LEU A 181 -10.04 8.67 26.57
CA LEU A 181 -8.62 8.71 27.00
C LEU A 181 -7.75 9.58 26.10
N PHE A 182 -8.19 9.86 24.87
CA PHE A 182 -7.55 10.81 23.97
C PHE A 182 -8.14 12.22 24.07
N SER A 183 -9.03 12.47 25.04
CA SER A 183 -9.48 13.83 25.30
C SER A 183 -8.31 14.69 25.80
N PRO A 184 -8.25 15.97 25.43
CA PRO A 184 -7.26 16.89 25.96
C PRO A 184 -7.26 16.92 27.50
N GLU A 185 -8.46 16.83 28.09
CA GLU A 185 -8.68 16.81 29.54
C GLU A 185 -8.06 15.57 30.20
N SER A 186 -8.25 14.38 29.61
CA SER A 186 -7.67 13.13 30.12
C SER A 186 -6.16 13.04 29.93
N MET A 187 -5.61 13.69 28.90
CA MET A 187 -4.17 13.80 28.68
C MET A 187 -3.49 14.89 29.53
N GLY A 188 -4.25 15.60 30.37
CA GLY A 188 -3.72 16.69 31.21
C GLY A 188 -3.32 17.94 30.40
N LEU A 189 -3.76 18.02 29.14
CA LEU A 189 -3.47 19.14 28.24
C LEU A 189 -4.54 20.21 28.40
N LYS A 190 -4.18 21.32 29.05
CA LYS A 190 -5.05 22.49 29.18
C LYS A 190 -5.03 23.33 27.90
N LEU A 191 -5.74 22.88 26.87
CA LEU A 191 -5.85 23.60 25.61
C LEU A 191 -6.71 24.86 25.79
N LYS A 192 -6.18 26.03 25.40
CA LYS A 192 -6.99 27.24 25.29
C LYS A 192 -7.70 27.23 23.93
N PRO A 193 -9.00 27.54 23.85
CA PRO A 193 -9.70 27.65 22.57
C PRO A 193 -9.01 28.68 21.68
N ILE A 194 -8.59 28.27 20.49
CA ILE A 194 -8.12 29.20 19.47
C ILE A 194 -9.36 29.88 18.90
N LYS A 195 -9.51 31.19 19.12
CA LYS A 195 -10.57 31.98 18.51
C LYS A 195 -10.28 32.14 17.02
N THR A 196 -10.79 31.24 16.19
CA THR A 196 -10.87 31.48 14.75
C THR A 196 -12.00 32.48 14.52
N ARG A 197 -11.69 33.60 13.84
CA ARG A 197 -12.73 34.50 13.35
C ARG A 197 -13.39 33.79 12.17
N ILE A 198 -14.58 33.26 12.39
CA ILE A 198 -15.45 32.78 11.31
C ILE A 198 -16.09 34.04 10.73
N SER A 199 -15.80 34.37 9.48
CA SER A 199 -16.63 35.30 8.72
C SER A 199 -17.95 34.60 8.44
N SER A 200 -19.01 35.05 9.10
CA SER A 200 -20.37 34.67 8.75
C SER A 200 -20.71 35.37 7.44
N GLU A 201 -20.63 34.67 6.32
CA GLU A 201 -21.31 35.10 5.10
C GLU A 201 -22.71 34.48 5.12
N VAL A 202 -23.70 35.36 4.91
CA VAL A 202 -25.14 35.07 4.84
C VAL A 202 -25.48 34.38 3.53
#